data_AF-A0A8J3VGZ8-F1
#
_entry.id   AF-A0A8J3VGZ8-F1
#
_cell.length_a   1.000
_cell.length_b   1.000
_cell.length_c   1.000
_cell.angle_alpha   90.00
_cell.angle_beta   90.00
_cell.angle_gamma   90.00
#
_symmetry.space_group_name_H-M   'P 1'
#
loop_
_entity.id
_entity.type
_entity.pdbx_description
1 polymer ?
#
loop_
_entity_poly.entity_id
_entity_poly.type
_entity_poly.pdbx_seq_one_letter_code
_entity_poly.pdbx_strand_id
1 'polypeptide(L)'
;MRLMSCLACGLPVLDLPGQTVMLQPYMSVAGVPPVDTAGAWHLSCLAMEPVAMQWGLAHVNSFVEVRRFDPVARIPGWTVVDNPRTGDRLALGELGAVLTVRGLGIHSDAVGLRVTELEYWLEWDKPVIARIQTELLGSGTVGVLEVAELLGIRDRLVEPAALADSVFRLNSELTEEWIPTAVGATLDAVVALPAELIAYR
;
A
#
# COMPACT_ATOMS: atom_id res chain seq x y z
N MET A 1 -4.60 8.26 11.78
CA MET A 1 -4.15 6.91 12.16
C MET A 1 -2.65 6.97 12.28
N ARG A 2 -2.10 6.74 13.48
CA ARG A 2 -0.66 6.70 13.69
C ARG A 2 -0.03 5.70 12.73
N LEU A 3 0.98 6.14 11.97
CA LEU A 3 1.66 5.22 11.07
C LEU A 3 2.23 4.06 11.88
N MET A 4 2.04 2.86 11.33
CA MET A 4 2.66 1.67 11.86
C MET A 4 4.14 1.66 11.46
N SER A 5 4.98 1.10 12.32
CA SER A 5 6.40 0.90 12.02
C SER A 5 6.60 -0.44 11.33
N CYS A 6 7.52 -0.49 10.37
CA CYS A 6 7.95 -1.72 9.74
C CYS A 6 8.62 -2.61 10.77
N LEU A 7 8.24 -3.88 10.82
CA LEU A 7 8.81 -4.84 11.79
C LEU A 7 10.31 -5.07 11.62
N ALA A 8 10.85 -5.01 10.41
CA ALA A 8 12.28 -5.19 10.18
C ALA A 8 13.12 -3.94 10.48
N CYS A 9 12.76 -2.79 9.91
CA CYS A 9 13.62 -1.60 9.98
C CYS A 9 13.18 -0.57 11.02
N GLY A 10 12.01 -0.73 11.65
CA GLY A 10 11.45 0.18 12.65
C GLY A 10 10.93 1.52 12.10
N LEU A 11 11.15 1.80 10.81
CA LEU A 11 10.73 3.03 10.16
C LEU A 11 9.22 3.01 9.84
N PRO A 12 8.57 4.18 9.76
CA PRO A 12 7.15 4.28 9.41
C PRO A 12 6.80 3.64 8.06
N VAL A 13 5.61 3.05 7.98
CA VAL A 13 5.06 2.42 6.77
C VAL A 13 3.93 3.30 6.25
N LEU A 14 4.09 3.85 5.05
CA LEU A 14 3.00 4.49 4.33
C LEU A 14 2.20 3.41 3.62
N ASP A 15 0.93 3.21 3.99
CA ASP A 15 0.02 2.23 3.39
C ASP A 15 -0.36 2.57 1.93
N LEU A 16 0.65 2.66 1.07
CA LEU A 16 0.53 2.97 -0.35
C LEU A 16 0.29 1.66 -1.11
N PRO A 17 -0.68 1.62 -2.04
CA PRO A 17 -0.94 0.43 -2.82
C PRO A 17 0.33 -0.08 -3.52
N GLY A 18 0.62 -1.37 -3.35
CA GLY A 18 1.80 -2.01 -3.96
C GLY A 18 3.15 -1.69 -3.34
N GLN A 19 3.22 -0.92 -2.25
CA GLN A 19 4.48 -0.57 -1.57
C GLN A 19 4.66 -1.29 -0.24
N THR A 20 3.54 -1.66 0.38
CA THR A 20 3.49 -2.16 1.76
C THR A 20 2.55 -3.35 1.88
N VAL A 21 2.70 -4.07 2.97
CA VAL A 21 1.78 -5.16 3.34
C VAL A 21 1.51 -5.12 4.83
N MET A 22 0.25 -5.39 5.17
CA MET A 22 -0.21 -5.57 6.53
C MET A 22 -0.51 -7.04 6.78
N LEU A 23 0.32 -7.68 7.60
CA LEU A 23 0.22 -9.10 7.93
C LEU A 23 -0.49 -9.27 9.26
N GLN A 24 -1.54 -10.08 9.28
CA GLN A 24 -2.39 -10.24 10.46
C GLN A 24 -2.11 -11.57 11.16
N PRO A 25 -2.04 -11.59 12.51
CA PRO A 25 -1.79 -12.82 13.28
C PRO A 25 -2.69 -13.99 12.92
N TYR A 26 -3.98 -13.73 12.65
CA TYR A 26 -4.97 -14.76 12.34
C TYR A 26 -4.73 -15.47 11.00
N MET A 27 -3.89 -14.91 10.12
CA MET A 27 -3.54 -15.56 8.85
C MET A 27 -2.53 -16.70 9.06
N SER A 28 -1.85 -16.74 10.21
CA SER A 28 -1.01 -17.85 10.62
C SER A 28 -1.87 -19.06 10.95
N VAL A 29 -1.66 -20.16 10.24
CA VAL A 29 -2.36 -21.43 10.48
C VAL A 29 -1.34 -22.43 11.00
N ALA A 30 -1.63 -23.03 12.16
CA ALA A 30 -0.72 -23.95 12.84
C ALA A 30 0.69 -23.33 13.10
N GLY A 31 0.75 -22.00 13.30
CA GLY A 31 1.99 -21.28 13.59
C GLY A 31 2.85 -20.96 12.36
N VAL A 32 2.32 -21.17 11.15
CA VAL A 32 3.00 -20.83 9.89
C VAL A 32 2.16 -19.80 9.13
N PRO A 33 2.69 -18.61 8.83
CA PRO A 33 4.01 -18.08 9.23
C PRO A 33 4.08 -17.77 10.74
N PRO A 34 5.27 -17.61 11.34
CA PRO A 34 5.41 -17.27 12.76
C PRO A 34 4.62 -16.00 13.13
N VAL A 35 3.81 -16.07 14.18
CA VAL A 35 2.88 -14.99 14.57
C VAL A 35 3.61 -13.70 14.97
N ASP A 36 4.81 -13.81 15.54
CA ASP A 36 5.67 -12.69 15.93
C ASP A 36 6.21 -11.89 14.73
N THR A 37 6.09 -12.41 13.51
CA THR A 37 6.42 -11.69 12.27
C THR A 37 5.22 -10.96 11.65
N ALA A 38 4.04 -11.01 12.30
CA ALA A 38 2.83 -10.31 11.84
C ALA A 38 2.86 -8.82 12.21
N GLY A 39 2.58 -7.95 11.24
CA GLY A 39 2.54 -6.50 11.41
C GLY A 39 2.66 -5.75 10.09
N ALA A 40 3.03 -4.47 10.17
CA ALA A 40 3.30 -3.65 8.99
C ALA A 40 4.70 -3.94 8.43
N TRP A 41 4.80 -3.99 7.10
CA TRP A 41 6.06 -4.17 6.40
C TRP A 41 6.13 -3.28 5.16
N HIS A 42 7.31 -2.71 4.89
CA HIS A 42 7.68 -2.35 3.52
C HIS A 42 7.89 -3.65 2.74
N LEU A 43 7.38 -3.72 1.51
CA LEU A 43 7.54 -4.93 0.69
C LEU A 43 9.02 -5.25 0.42
N SER A 44 9.86 -4.22 0.23
CA SER A 44 11.31 -4.39 0.07
C SER A 44 11.98 -5.00 1.30
N CYS A 45 11.57 -4.61 2.51
CA CYS A 45 12.06 -5.20 3.76
C CYS A 45 11.62 -6.65 3.89
N LEU A 46 10.33 -6.94 3.67
CA LEU A 46 9.82 -8.30 3.77
C LEU A 46 10.47 -9.24 2.75
N ALA A 47 10.77 -8.77 1.53
CA ALA A 47 11.44 -9.56 0.50
C ALA A 47 12.81 -10.13 0.93
N MET A 48 13.46 -9.50 1.91
CA MET A 48 14.75 -9.94 2.46
C MET A 48 14.60 -10.98 3.58
N GLU A 49 13.38 -11.21 4.06
CA GLU A 49 13.12 -12.11 5.18
C GLU A 49 12.78 -13.53 4.73
N PRO A 50 13.28 -14.57 5.43
CA PRO A 50 12.97 -15.96 5.11
C PRO A 50 11.48 -16.31 5.16
N VAL A 51 10.68 -15.55 5.92
CA VAL A 51 9.24 -15.79 6.11
C VAL A 51 8.37 -15.22 4.99
N ALA A 52 8.93 -14.43 4.06
CA ALA A 52 8.17 -13.68 3.06
C ALA A 52 7.23 -14.56 2.22
N MET A 53 7.75 -15.68 1.71
CA MET A 53 6.96 -16.61 0.90
C MET A 53 5.83 -17.27 1.71
N GLN A 54 6.06 -17.56 2.98
CA GLN A 54 5.04 -18.14 3.86
C GLN A 54 3.90 -17.13 4.04
N TRP A 55 4.24 -15.86 4.23
CA TRP A 55 3.27 -14.78 4.32
C TRP A 55 2.49 -14.59 3.03
N GLY A 56 3.13 -14.64 1.86
CA GLY A 56 2.42 -14.60 0.59
C GLY A 56 1.41 -15.73 0.42
N LEU A 57 1.78 -16.96 0.79
CA LEU A 57 0.87 -18.11 0.76
C LEU A 57 -0.31 -17.95 1.74
N ALA A 58 -0.03 -17.48 2.96
CA ALA A 58 -1.06 -17.20 3.95
C ALA A 58 -2.02 -16.10 3.49
N HIS A 59 -1.51 -15.08 2.79
CA HIS A 59 -2.33 -14.02 2.23
C HIS A 59 -3.25 -14.53 1.14
N VAL A 60 -2.73 -15.30 0.18
CA VAL A 60 -3.54 -15.95 -0.86
C VAL A 60 -4.63 -16.84 -0.23
N ASN A 61 -4.28 -17.67 0.75
CA ASN A 61 -5.23 -18.49 1.47
C ASN A 61 -6.31 -17.65 2.17
N SER A 62 -5.93 -16.53 2.80
CA SER A 62 -6.90 -15.62 3.43
C SER A 62 -7.89 -15.04 2.42
N PHE A 63 -7.46 -14.67 1.22
CA PHE A 63 -8.37 -14.12 0.21
C PHE A 63 -9.27 -15.20 -0.40
N VAL A 64 -8.70 -16.34 -0.77
CA VAL A 64 -9.42 -17.41 -1.47
C VAL A 64 -10.29 -18.24 -0.52
N GLU A 65 -9.69 -18.81 0.52
CA GLU A 65 -10.39 -19.78 1.38
C GLU A 65 -11.23 -19.13 2.48
N VAL A 66 -10.74 -18.02 3.05
CA VAL A 66 -11.44 -17.35 4.16
C VAL A 66 -12.41 -16.30 3.64
N ARG A 67 -11.93 -15.37 2.80
CA ARG A 67 -12.74 -14.27 2.28
C ARG A 67 -13.59 -14.66 1.06
N ARG A 68 -13.36 -15.85 0.49
CA ARG A 68 -14.12 -16.42 -0.64
C ARG A 68 -14.05 -15.56 -1.90
N PHE A 69 -12.85 -15.09 -2.22
CA PHE A 69 -12.58 -14.48 -3.53
C PHE A 69 -12.42 -15.57 -4.59
N ASP A 70 -12.92 -15.31 -5.79
CA ASP A 70 -12.91 -16.28 -6.88
C ASP A 70 -11.55 -16.27 -7.59
N PRO A 71 -10.81 -17.39 -7.66
CA PRO A 71 -9.55 -17.44 -8.38
C PRO A 71 -9.77 -17.24 -9.89
N VAL A 72 -9.05 -16.31 -10.49
CA VAL A 72 -9.10 -16.01 -11.94
C VAL A 72 -7.93 -16.66 -12.67
N ALA A 73 -6.72 -16.47 -12.14
CA ALA A 73 -5.50 -16.98 -12.74
C ALA A 73 -4.39 -17.12 -11.70
N ARG A 74 -3.44 -18.01 -11.98
CA ARG A 74 -2.16 -18.10 -11.30
C ARG A 74 -1.06 -17.95 -12.34
N ILE A 75 -0.26 -16.91 -12.19
CA ILE A 75 0.85 -16.58 -13.09
C ILE A 75 2.15 -16.47 -12.27
N PRO A 76 3.34 -16.45 -12.88
CA PRO A 76 4.58 -16.27 -12.14
C PRO A 76 4.51 -15.03 -11.23
N GLY A 77 4.81 -15.19 -9.94
CA GLY A 77 4.81 -14.10 -8.96
C GLY A 77 3.42 -13.65 -8.45
N TRP A 78 2.31 -14.03 -9.09
CA TRP A 78 0.99 -13.50 -8.77
C TRP A 78 -0.15 -14.52 -8.80
N THR A 79 -1.12 -14.33 -7.91
CA THR A 79 -2.44 -14.95 -7.97
C THR A 79 -3.49 -13.87 -8.17
N VAL A 80 -4.24 -13.95 -9.26
CA VAL A 80 -5.31 -13.00 -9.59
C VAL A 80 -6.64 -13.55 -9.11
N VAL A 81 -7.40 -12.72 -8.40
CA VAL A 81 -8.69 -13.09 -7.79
C VAL A 81 -9.74 -11.99 -8.03
N ASP A 82 -11.00 -12.39 -8.14
CA ASP A 82 -12.14 -11.49 -8.19
C ASP A 82 -12.86 -11.46 -6.83
N ASN A 83 -13.23 -10.27 -6.37
CA ASN A 83 -14.11 -10.10 -5.22
C ASN A 83 -15.57 -10.24 -5.69
N PRO A 84 -16.29 -11.32 -5.36
CA PRO A 84 -17.66 -11.51 -5.84
C PRO A 84 -18.65 -10.47 -5.28
N ARG A 85 -18.28 -9.74 -4.22
CA ARG A 85 -19.15 -8.74 -3.59
C ARG A 85 -19.06 -7.37 -4.25
N THR A 86 -17.87 -6.97 -4.69
CA THR A 86 -17.62 -5.63 -5.25
C THR A 86 -17.36 -5.66 -6.76
N GLY A 87 -16.98 -6.82 -7.31
CA GLY A 87 -16.52 -6.95 -8.69
C GLY A 87 -15.06 -6.54 -8.91
N ASP A 88 -14.38 -6.08 -7.85
CA ASP A 88 -12.96 -5.71 -7.92
C ASP A 88 -12.10 -6.92 -8.24
N ARG A 89 -11.04 -6.69 -9.01
CA ARG A 89 -10.01 -7.69 -9.29
C ARG A 89 -8.73 -7.30 -8.59
N LEU A 90 -8.19 -8.24 -7.82
CA LEU A 90 -6.94 -8.08 -7.09
C LEU A 90 -5.88 -9.01 -7.67
N ALA A 91 -4.63 -8.53 -7.71
CA ALA A 91 -3.45 -9.35 -7.88
C ALA A 91 -2.73 -9.47 -6.52
N LEU A 92 -2.55 -10.72 -6.09
CA LEU A 92 -1.90 -11.08 -4.83
C LEU A 92 -0.49 -11.56 -5.14
N GLY A 93 0.52 -10.81 -4.71
CA GLY A 93 1.92 -11.11 -4.96
C GLY A 93 2.45 -12.21 -4.06
N GLU A 94 3.49 -12.90 -4.50
CA GLU A 94 4.14 -14.00 -3.77
C GLU A 94 4.75 -13.61 -2.41
N LEU A 95 4.94 -12.31 -2.17
CA LEU A 95 5.41 -11.75 -0.90
C LEU A 95 4.26 -11.13 -0.08
N GLY A 96 3.01 -11.34 -0.49
CA GLY A 96 1.82 -10.80 0.17
C GLY A 96 1.40 -9.41 -0.31
N ALA A 97 2.06 -8.82 -1.31
CA ALA A 97 1.60 -7.59 -1.94
C ALA A 97 0.15 -7.73 -2.43
N VAL A 98 -0.64 -6.67 -2.30
CA VAL A 98 -2.02 -6.62 -2.83
C VAL A 98 -2.12 -5.42 -3.76
N LEU A 99 -2.47 -5.68 -5.00
CA LEU A 99 -2.72 -4.66 -6.02
C LEU A 99 -4.17 -4.78 -6.51
N THR A 100 -4.93 -3.70 -6.43
CA THR A 100 -6.23 -3.62 -7.11
C THR A 100 -5.97 -3.34 -8.58
N VAL A 101 -6.15 -4.34 -9.44
CA VAL A 101 -5.90 -4.20 -10.89
C VAL A 101 -7.12 -3.73 -11.66
N ARG A 102 -8.30 -3.93 -11.09
CA ARG A 102 -9.58 -3.43 -11.59
C ARG A 102 -10.50 -3.12 -10.41
N GLY A 103 -11.13 -1.96 -10.41
CA GLY A 103 -12.06 -1.56 -9.36
C GLY A 103 -12.45 -0.09 -9.48
N LEU A 104 -13.28 0.38 -8.56
CA LEU A 104 -13.63 1.80 -8.49
C LEU A 104 -12.38 2.65 -8.20
N GLY A 105 -12.19 3.75 -8.94
CA GLY A 105 -11.05 4.65 -8.78
C GLY A 105 -9.72 4.11 -9.32
N ILE A 106 -9.73 2.97 -10.03
CA ILE A 106 -8.55 2.39 -10.67
C ILE A 106 -8.60 2.69 -12.17
N HIS A 107 -7.57 3.39 -12.65
CA HIS A 107 -7.45 3.81 -14.04
C HIS A 107 -6.12 3.31 -14.63
N SER A 108 -6.12 2.97 -15.92
CA SER A 108 -4.86 2.69 -16.62
C SER A 108 -4.09 3.98 -16.88
N ASP A 109 -2.78 3.96 -16.61
CA ASP A 109 -1.83 5.03 -16.91
C ASP A 109 -0.70 4.46 -17.80
N ALA A 110 0.08 5.31 -18.45
CA ALA A 110 1.19 4.91 -19.32
C ALA A 110 2.27 4.13 -18.57
N VAL A 111 2.44 4.43 -17.29
CA VAL A 111 3.48 3.88 -16.40
C VAL A 111 2.94 2.88 -15.37
N GLY A 112 1.64 2.59 -15.36
CA GLY A 112 1.05 1.66 -14.40
C GLY A 112 -0.47 1.82 -14.20
N LEU A 113 -0.90 1.64 -12.95
CA LEU A 113 -2.28 1.87 -12.53
C LEU A 113 -2.36 3.11 -11.65
N ARG A 114 -3.27 4.02 -12.00
CA ARG A 114 -3.58 5.18 -11.18
C ARG A 114 -4.73 4.84 -10.23
N VAL A 115 -4.51 5.09 -8.95
CA VAL A 115 -5.47 4.99 -7.86
C VAL A 115 -5.84 6.41 -7.46
N THR A 116 -7.07 6.83 -7.73
CA THR A 116 -7.53 8.19 -7.47
C THR A 116 -8.48 8.25 -6.28
N GLU A 117 -8.52 9.42 -5.64
CA GLU A 117 -9.54 9.80 -4.66
C GLU A 117 -9.56 8.96 -3.36
N LEU A 118 -8.42 8.39 -2.98
CA LEU A 118 -8.32 7.69 -1.70
C LEU A 118 -8.12 8.70 -0.56
N GLU A 119 -9.05 8.77 0.38
CA GLU A 119 -8.83 9.50 1.62
C GLU A 119 -7.68 8.85 2.41
N TYR A 120 -6.71 9.67 2.81
CA TYR A 120 -5.48 9.20 3.42
C TYR A 120 -5.15 10.03 4.66
N TRP A 121 -4.93 9.33 5.77
CA TRP A 121 -4.58 9.94 7.04
C TRP A 121 -3.17 9.57 7.45
N LEU A 122 -2.34 10.59 7.59
CA LEU A 122 -0.97 10.47 8.06
C LEU A 122 -0.88 11.07 9.46
N GLU A 123 -0.40 10.30 10.43
CA GLU A 123 -0.13 10.77 11.78
C GLU A 123 1.26 10.34 12.24
N TRP A 124 2.09 11.33 12.59
CA TRP A 124 3.50 11.16 12.91
C TRP A 124 4.04 12.26 13.83
N ASP A 125 5.35 12.43 13.90
CA ASP A 125 5.97 13.50 14.65
C ASP A 125 5.55 14.90 14.14
N LYS A 126 5.53 15.85 15.08
CA LYS A 126 5.08 17.22 14.81
C LYS A 126 5.90 17.93 13.73
N PRO A 127 7.26 17.83 13.70
CA PRO A 127 8.04 18.51 12.66
C PRO A 127 7.72 18.07 11.23
N VAL A 128 7.61 16.77 10.98
CA VAL A 128 7.29 16.24 9.64
C VAL A 128 5.88 16.63 9.23
N ILE A 129 4.90 16.44 10.12
CA ILE A 129 3.50 16.76 9.83
C ILE A 129 3.31 18.25 9.57
N ALA A 130 3.93 19.12 10.37
CA ALA A 130 3.82 20.57 10.17
C ALA A 130 4.36 21.01 8.79
N ARG A 131 5.45 20.38 8.32
CA ARG A 131 5.97 20.61 6.97
C ARG A 131 4.95 20.19 5.90
N ILE A 132 4.38 18.99 6.02
CA ILE A 132 3.38 18.47 5.07
C ILE A 132 2.13 19.37 5.03
N GLN A 133 1.63 19.78 6.20
CA GLN A 133 0.50 20.69 6.32
C GLN A 133 0.79 22.05 5.66
N THR A 134 2.00 22.58 5.85
CA THR A 134 2.42 23.86 5.24
C THR A 134 2.44 23.77 3.72
N GLU A 135 3.01 22.70 3.16
CA GLU A 135 3.06 22.50 1.70
C GLU A 135 1.66 22.32 1.09
N LEU A 136 0.80 21.52 1.75
CA LEU A 136 -0.58 21.31 1.30
C LEU A 136 -1.41 22.60 1.36
N LEU A 137 -1.26 23.43 2.40
CA LEU A 137 -1.96 24.71 2.50
C LEU A 137 -1.42 25.75 1.51
N GLY A 138 -0.12 25.71 1.20
CA GLY A 138 0.54 26.66 0.31
C GLY A 138 0.34 26.37 -1.18
N SER A 139 0.47 25.11 -1.58
CA SER A 139 0.45 24.70 -2.99
C SER A 139 -0.74 23.83 -3.38
N GLY A 140 -1.51 23.34 -2.40
CA GLY A 140 -2.61 22.40 -2.60
C GLY A 140 -2.16 20.95 -2.76
N THR A 141 -0.86 20.66 -2.90
CA THR A 141 -0.35 19.30 -3.16
C THR A 141 1.02 19.06 -2.52
N VAL A 142 1.36 17.80 -2.24
CA VAL A 142 2.74 17.39 -1.90
C VAL A 142 3.05 16.04 -2.53
N GLY A 143 4.24 15.88 -3.08
CA GLY A 143 4.64 14.65 -3.76
C GLY A 143 4.80 13.47 -2.79
N VAL A 144 4.33 12.29 -3.17
CA VAL A 144 4.47 11.07 -2.35
C VAL A 144 5.95 10.75 -2.08
N LEU A 145 6.82 10.92 -3.08
CA LEU A 145 8.26 10.71 -2.92
C LEU A 145 8.92 11.74 -1.99
N GLU A 146 8.39 12.96 -1.90
CA GLU A 146 8.86 13.95 -0.93
C GLU A 146 8.46 13.54 0.49
N VAL A 147 7.21 13.12 0.68
CA VAL A 147 6.75 12.61 1.99
C VAL A 147 7.56 11.38 2.41
N ALA A 148 7.85 10.46 1.49
CA ALA A 148 8.67 9.29 1.78
C ALA A 148 10.12 9.66 2.17
N GLU A 149 10.69 10.71 1.56
CA GLU A 149 12.01 11.24 1.95
C GLU A 149 11.99 11.83 3.36
N LEU A 150 10.96 12.63 3.69
CA LEU A 150 10.79 13.20 5.04
C LEU A 150 10.66 12.14 6.13
N LEU A 151 10.07 11.01 5.79
CA LEU A 151 9.91 9.86 6.68
C LEU A 151 11.13 8.92 6.68
N GLY A 152 12.13 9.18 5.84
CA GLY A 152 13.35 8.37 5.73
C GLY A 152 13.12 6.98 5.12
N ILE A 153 12.08 6.82 4.29
CA ILE A 153 11.68 5.52 3.73
C ILE A 153 11.74 5.45 2.20
N ARG A 154 12.29 6.47 1.54
CA ARG A 154 12.37 6.51 0.07
C ARG A 154 13.09 5.31 -0.51
N ASP A 155 14.16 4.85 0.15
CA ASP A 155 14.95 3.67 -0.23
C ASP A 155 14.28 2.33 0.12
N ARG A 156 13.07 2.36 0.69
CA ARG A 156 12.23 1.19 0.98
C ARG A 156 11.06 1.04 0.00
N LEU A 157 10.83 2.03 -0.85
CA LEU A 157 9.78 1.96 -1.87
C LEU A 157 10.16 0.98 -2.99
N VAL A 158 9.17 0.22 -3.46
CA VAL A 158 9.27 -0.66 -4.62
C VAL A 158 8.94 0.17 -5.86
N GLU A 159 9.84 0.18 -6.84
CA GLU A 159 9.67 0.94 -8.09
C GLU A 159 9.32 2.44 -7.87
N PRO A 160 10.14 3.20 -7.12
CA PRO A 160 9.83 4.60 -6.79
C PRO A 160 9.66 5.49 -8.03
N ALA A 161 10.20 5.11 -9.18
CA ALA A 161 10.00 5.81 -10.43
C ALA A 161 8.53 5.88 -10.87
N ALA A 162 7.73 4.84 -10.57
CA ALA A 162 6.30 4.84 -10.87
C ALA A 162 5.52 5.85 -10.01
N LEU A 163 6.05 6.20 -8.83
CA LEU A 163 5.44 7.15 -7.91
C LEU A 163 5.80 8.61 -8.20
N ALA A 164 6.53 8.89 -9.29
CA ALA A 164 7.03 10.24 -9.60
C ALA A 164 5.90 11.28 -9.73
N ASP A 165 4.75 10.87 -10.28
CA ASP A 165 3.57 11.72 -10.47
C ASP A 165 2.52 11.54 -9.36
N SER A 166 2.83 10.77 -8.32
CA SER A 166 1.92 10.51 -7.20
C SER A 166 1.95 11.66 -6.20
N VAL A 167 0.78 12.12 -5.77
CA VAL A 167 0.63 13.28 -4.88
C VAL A 167 -0.42 13.05 -3.80
N PHE A 168 -0.18 13.65 -2.64
CA PHE A 168 -1.25 13.98 -1.70
C PHE A 168 -1.80 15.35 -2.07
N ARG A 169 -3.12 15.46 -2.17
CA ARG A 169 -3.86 16.68 -2.48
C ARG A 169 -4.60 17.16 -1.25
N LEU A 170 -4.63 18.48 -1.08
CA LEU A 170 -5.45 19.11 -0.06
C LEU A 170 -6.91 18.72 -0.26
N ASN A 171 -7.53 18.25 0.83
CA ASN A 171 -8.96 17.99 0.89
C ASN A 171 -9.53 18.89 1.99
N SER A 172 -10.40 19.84 1.60
CA SER A 172 -10.96 20.83 2.52
C SER A 172 -11.78 20.21 3.64
N GLU A 173 -12.48 19.10 3.37
CA GLU A 173 -13.30 18.42 4.37
C GLU A 173 -12.41 17.79 5.44
N LEU A 174 -11.34 17.10 5.03
CA LEU A 174 -10.38 16.50 5.97
C LEU A 174 -9.55 17.54 6.72
N THR A 175 -9.38 18.75 6.16
CA THR A 175 -8.55 19.82 6.74
C THR A 175 -9.11 20.31 8.08
N GLU A 176 -10.43 20.26 8.28
CA GLU A 176 -11.08 20.68 9.53
C GLU A 176 -10.68 19.81 10.73
N GLU A 177 -10.24 18.57 10.47
CA GLU A 177 -9.87 17.58 11.47
C GLU A 177 -8.35 17.51 11.72
N TRP A 178 -7.56 18.38 11.08
CA TRP A 178 -6.12 18.38 11.27
C TRP A 178 -5.72 18.75 12.70
N ILE A 179 -4.72 18.04 13.20
CA ILE A 179 -4.07 18.33 14.48
C ILE A 179 -2.56 18.47 14.25
N PRO A 180 -1.78 19.01 15.21
CA PRO A 180 -0.35 19.25 15.01
C PRO A 180 0.48 18.01 14.63
N THR A 181 -0.06 16.81 14.86
CA THR A 181 0.60 15.52 14.58
C THR A 181 -0.15 14.67 13.56
N ALA A 182 -1.23 15.17 12.95
CA ALA A 182 -1.94 14.44 11.91
C ALA A 182 -2.43 15.33 10.76
N VAL A 183 -2.41 14.78 9.56
CA VAL A 183 -2.85 15.42 8.32
C VAL A 183 -3.69 14.44 7.51
N GLY A 184 -4.88 14.87 7.12
CA GLY A 184 -5.77 14.17 6.20
C GLY A 184 -5.69 14.79 4.81
N ALA A 185 -5.54 13.98 3.77
CA ALA A 185 -5.42 14.41 2.37
C ALA A 185 -6.05 13.39 1.44
N THR A 186 -6.29 13.78 0.19
CA THR A 186 -6.66 12.83 -0.87
C THR A 186 -5.40 12.36 -1.59
N LEU A 187 -5.21 11.05 -1.70
CA LEU A 187 -4.11 10.45 -2.45
C LEU A 187 -4.52 10.23 -3.92
N ASP A 188 -3.68 10.70 -4.84
CA ASP A 188 -3.64 10.29 -6.24
C ASP A 188 -2.29 9.61 -6.46
N ALA A 189 -2.30 8.29 -6.65
CA ALA A 189 -1.09 7.49 -6.71
C ALA A 189 -1.04 6.65 -7.99
N VAL A 190 0.10 6.68 -8.65
CA VAL A 190 0.46 5.75 -9.71
C VAL A 190 1.26 4.59 -9.11
N VAL A 191 0.83 3.38 -9.39
CA VAL A 191 1.47 2.14 -8.94
C VAL A 191 2.02 1.40 -10.15
N ALA A 192 3.27 0.95 -10.06
CA ALA A 192 3.86 0.11 -11.11
C ALA A 192 2.99 -1.12 -11.33
N LEU A 193 2.61 -1.36 -12.59
CA LEU A 193 1.90 -2.58 -12.99
C LEU A 193 2.87 -3.52 -13.70
N PRO A 194 3.20 -4.68 -13.10
CA PRO A 194 3.97 -5.72 -13.77
C PRO A 194 3.34 -6.12 -15.11
N ALA A 195 4.17 -6.38 -16.12
CA ALA A 195 3.71 -6.62 -17.49
C ALA A 195 2.78 -7.84 -17.59
N GLU A 196 3.05 -8.88 -16.79
CA GLU A 196 2.23 -10.08 -16.69
C GLU A 196 0.81 -9.83 -16.18
N LEU A 197 0.56 -8.70 -15.52
CA LEU A 197 -0.77 -8.32 -15.00
C LEU A 197 -1.60 -7.48 -15.98
N ILE A 198 -1.03 -7.00 -17.09
CA ILE A 198 -1.71 -6.13 -18.05
C ILE A 198 -3.00 -6.76 -18.62
N ALA A 199 -3.01 -8.08 -18.82
CA ALA A 199 -4.17 -8.80 -19.36
C ALA A 199 -5.36 -8.90 -18.39
N TYR A 200 -5.18 -8.48 -17.13
CA TYR A 200 -6.16 -8.66 -16.06
C TYR A 200 -6.80 -7.35 -15.58
N ARG A 201 -6.39 -6.20 -16.12
CA ARG A 201 -7.00 -4.89 -15.83
C ARG A 201 -8.41 -4.74 -16.40
#